data_AF-A0A6P8H218-F1
#
_entry.id   AF-A0A6P8H218-F1
#
_cell.length_a   1.000
_cell.length_b   1.000
_cell.length_c   1.000
_cell.angle_alpha   90.00
_cell.angle_beta   90.00
_cell.angle_gamma   90.00
#
_symmetry.space_group_name_H-M   'P 1'
#
loop_
_entity.id
_entity.type
_entity.pdbx_description
1 polymer ?
#
loop_
_entity_poly.entity_id
_entity_poly.type
_entity_poly.pdbx_seq_one_letter_code
_entity_poly.pdbx_strand_id
1 'polypeptide(L)'
;MSRFVVPLLLLSVVVADINLHNPRGGNNRFDEDTRERRNANRLFDSQNNNRGGHNVGGLYYYTGSHLQIQWTNQHSCNDRNNHCELVLQYMCGDLVRDGTTVSTIPENNKDCLNNNCTTDLRYGMHEDSDYYWNCKNRERNKGLFTADRNLRNRDTARFTRQNENGQRRGYECPEEKDYYPYWHPTPWRDIAIFTNNASRCDMYRRESENVKKRSKCVVSEGIQRTQKNFRIPNNKKDCEALRYLDQCTGNLTSGRWMQDRHHGLPPPECMQSIWSRDNHQGNTYGGEFMSYDWLVPDTPHEQCVFRIRYNITAGEYDGWDPAVNYRLNNGKIVYDKKYGLTNADAKARGYHYRNDPDVTIFKDAPGFKLKIQINTNQDARTFQDRSHTFSIRRRPSRLKGKLIHNVNVRGKRGNIVQVFPSTEYDFVPNIVTVAEGEYVHFQWTGSNSNPNNNAGEGRRGSDRHNVLPLADPVYSEGVSHAYTYGHWGRNYPKFLRNAPFLGLSRDDLISLAILKPQNFRGDLQQLDDTGPYFELGPRVVKGKGTYYYMSTRNNNFTNRSQKGKIVVI
;
A
#
# COMPACT_ATOMS: atom_id res chain seq x y z
N MET A 1 22.85 -19.48 47.25
CA MET A 1 22.54 -18.32 46.39
C MET A 1 22.07 -18.83 45.04
N SER A 2 20.76 -19.00 44.85
CA SER A 2 20.21 -19.51 43.59
C SER A 2 19.88 -18.32 42.67
N ARG A 3 20.55 -18.26 41.52
CA ARG A 3 20.36 -17.20 40.50
C ARG A 3 19.07 -17.48 39.74
N PHE A 4 18.07 -16.63 39.92
CA PHE A 4 16.90 -16.59 39.03
C PHE A 4 17.34 -16.07 37.66
N VAL A 5 17.31 -16.94 36.65
CA VAL A 5 17.39 -16.53 35.24
C VAL A 5 15.98 -16.12 34.83
N VAL A 6 15.76 -14.83 34.63
CA VAL A 6 14.55 -14.29 34.00
C VAL A 6 14.64 -14.61 32.50
N PRO A 7 13.71 -15.39 31.92
CA PRO A 7 13.71 -15.58 30.48
C PRO A 7 13.23 -14.27 29.85
N LEU A 8 14.13 -13.61 29.11
CA LEU A 8 13.78 -12.52 28.21
C LEU A 8 12.90 -13.13 27.10
N LEU A 9 11.59 -12.96 27.20
CA LEU A 9 10.67 -13.20 26.09
C LEU A 9 11.04 -12.22 24.96
N LEU A 10 11.83 -12.71 24.01
CA LEU A 10 12.04 -12.07 22.71
C LEU A 10 10.68 -12.05 22.01
N LEU A 11 9.94 -10.94 22.17
CA LEU A 11 8.79 -10.60 21.33
C LEU A 11 9.33 -10.38 19.91
N SER A 12 9.46 -11.46 19.14
CA SER A 12 9.73 -11.38 17.71
C SER A 12 8.50 -10.74 17.07
N VAL A 13 8.59 -9.42 16.81
CA VAL A 13 7.64 -8.75 15.93
C VAL A 13 7.94 -9.30 14.53
N VAL A 14 7.15 -10.27 14.09
CA VAL A 14 7.18 -10.74 12.71
C VAL A 14 6.64 -9.59 11.88
N VAL A 15 7.55 -8.86 11.25
CA VAL A 15 7.21 -7.87 10.24
C VAL A 15 7.08 -8.63 8.94
N ALA A 16 5.91 -8.55 8.33
CA ALA A 16 5.70 -9.11 7.01
C ALA A 16 5.15 -8.05 6.10
N ASP A 17 5.62 -8.07 4.87
CA ASP A 17 5.64 -6.86 4.08
C ASP A 17 4.61 -6.91 2.96
N ILE A 18 3.84 -5.84 2.81
CA ILE A 18 3.27 -5.46 1.52
C ILE A 18 3.96 -4.20 1.01
N ASN A 19 4.67 -4.27 -0.10
CA ASN A 19 5.34 -3.11 -0.69
C ASN A 19 4.72 -2.77 -2.04
N LEU A 20 4.27 -1.53 -2.19
CA LEU A 20 3.71 -1.03 -3.44
C LEU A 20 4.85 -0.56 -4.35
N HIS A 21 4.85 -1.03 -5.59
CA HIS A 21 5.88 -0.73 -6.59
C HIS A 21 5.41 0.26 -7.66
N ASN A 22 4.16 0.13 -8.10
CA ASN A 22 3.54 1.07 -9.04
C ASN A 22 2.06 1.29 -8.67
N PRO A 23 1.57 2.56 -8.58
CA PRO A 23 2.35 3.79 -8.46
C PRO A 23 3.33 3.70 -7.28
N ARG A 24 4.44 4.44 -7.31
CA ARG A 24 5.56 4.22 -6.36
C ARG A 24 5.12 4.33 -4.90
N GLY A 25 5.20 3.21 -4.16
CA GLY A 25 4.95 3.12 -2.72
C GLY A 25 5.97 3.89 -1.89
N GLY A 26 5.50 4.62 -0.89
CA GLY A 26 6.34 5.41 0.02
C GLY A 26 6.71 4.67 1.29
N ASN A 27 5.85 3.81 1.86
CA ASN A 27 6.09 3.13 3.14
C ASN A 27 6.54 4.09 4.29
N ASN A 28 5.94 5.29 4.36
CA ASN A 28 6.35 6.45 5.18
C ASN A 28 7.68 7.13 4.82
N ARG A 29 8.43 6.62 3.85
CA ARG A 29 9.70 7.19 3.40
C ARG A 29 9.51 8.48 2.60
N PHE A 30 10.44 9.42 2.72
CA PHE A 30 10.50 10.62 1.89
C PHE A 30 11.90 11.23 1.85
N ASP A 31 12.54 11.22 0.67
CA ASP A 31 13.85 11.83 0.43
C ASP A 31 14.98 11.47 1.43
N GLU A 32 15.04 10.21 1.81
CA GLU A 32 15.97 9.75 2.85
C GLU A 32 17.20 9.05 2.26
N ASP A 33 18.38 9.35 2.80
CA ASP A 33 19.69 8.75 2.44
C ASP A 33 20.05 7.48 3.22
N THR A 34 19.19 7.07 4.15
CA THR A 34 19.33 5.85 4.93
C THR A 34 18.62 4.68 4.27
N ARG A 35 19.07 3.44 4.45
CA ARG A 35 18.36 2.26 3.91
C ARG A 35 16.98 2.08 4.53
N GLU A 36 16.91 2.31 5.84
CA GLU A 36 15.68 2.30 6.62
C GLU A 36 15.01 3.66 6.58
N ARG A 37 13.68 3.69 6.61
CA ARG A 37 12.91 4.91 6.86
C ARG A 37 13.20 5.43 8.27
N ARG A 38 13.32 6.74 8.43
CA ARG A 38 13.65 7.44 9.68
C ARG A 38 12.45 7.54 10.61
N ASN A 39 11.22 7.58 10.08
CA ASN A 39 10.02 7.74 10.88
C ASN A 39 8.85 6.86 10.38
N ALA A 40 8.59 5.76 11.08
CA ALA A 40 7.45 4.87 10.80
C ALA A 40 6.08 5.46 11.20
N ASN A 41 6.04 6.61 11.88
CA ASN A 41 4.82 7.27 12.32
C ASN A 41 4.46 8.51 11.48
N ARG A 42 5.15 8.75 10.36
CA ARG A 42 5.02 9.98 9.58
C ARG A 42 3.59 10.20 9.06
N LEU A 43 3.06 9.24 8.30
CA LEU A 43 1.77 9.34 7.60
C LEU A 43 0.77 8.27 8.03
N PHE A 44 1.18 7.01 8.14
CA PHE A 44 0.26 5.88 8.34
C PHE A 44 0.93 4.66 9.00
N ASP A 45 0.12 3.73 9.49
CA ASP A 45 0.58 2.46 10.02
C ASP A 45 0.79 1.40 8.94
N SER A 46 1.99 1.36 8.36
CA SER A 46 2.30 0.34 7.34
C SER A 46 2.25 -1.10 7.87
N GLN A 47 2.66 -1.30 9.14
CA GLN A 47 3.03 -2.61 9.70
C GLN A 47 4.12 -3.37 8.92
N ASN A 48 4.77 -2.72 7.93
CA ASN A 48 5.83 -3.25 7.08
C ASN A 48 7.23 -2.99 7.66
N ASN A 49 8.24 -3.62 7.06
CA ASN A 49 9.65 -3.46 7.32
C ASN A 49 10.10 -2.03 6.98
N ASN A 50 11.00 -1.51 7.82
CA ASN A 50 11.51 -0.16 7.68
C ASN A 50 12.34 0.06 6.41
N ARG A 51 12.79 -0.99 5.70
CA ARG A 51 13.60 -0.88 4.48
C ARG A 51 12.80 -0.77 3.18
N GLY A 52 11.48 -0.99 3.24
CA GLY A 52 10.58 -0.83 2.10
C GLY A 52 10.41 0.63 1.66
N GLY A 53 9.68 0.86 0.56
CA GLY A 53 9.31 2.19 0.06
C GLY A 53 10.38 2.89 -0.77
N HIS A 54 9.91 3.72 -1.70
CA HIS A 54 10.72 4.56 -2.60
C HIS A 54 10.94 5.96 -1.98
N ASN A 55 11.96 6.69 -2.45
CA ASN A 55 12.27 8.02 -1.92
C ASN A 55 11.28 9.10 -2.38
N VAL A 56 10.85 9.00 -3.63
CA VAL A 56 9.96 9.96 -4.30
C VAL A 56 9.12 9.23 -5.35
N GLY A 57 7.94 9.78 -5.68
CA GLY A 57 7.01 9.14 -6.63
C GLY A 57 5.96 10.06 -7.22
N GLY A 58 6.19 11.37 -7.23
CA GLY A 58 5.27 12.34 -7.82
C GLY A 58 5.14 12.16 -9.33
N LEU A 59 3.98 11.72 -9.78
CA LEU A 59 3.63 11.46 -11.18
C LEU A 59 2.22 11.99 -11.47
N TYR A 60 1.80 11.99 -12.73
CA TYR A 60 0.38 12.14 -13.07
C TYR A 60 -0.11 11.09 -14.06
N TYR A 61 -1.42 10.85 -14.04
CA TYR A 61 -2.08 9.95 -14.98
C TYR A 61 -3.32 10.62 -15.57
N TYR A 62 -3.61 10.35 -16.84
CA TYR A 62 -4.82 10.85 -17.46
C TYR A 62 -6.03 10.00 -17.07
N THR A 63 -7.20 10.63 -16.91
CA THR A 63 -8.46 9.91 -16.69
C THR A 63 -8.66 8.87 -17.79
N GLY A 64 -9.08 7.66 -17.45
CA GLY A 64 -9.26 6.51 -18.34
C GLY A 64 -7.98 5.97 -18.99
N SER A 65 -6.79 6.32 -18.52
CA SER A 65 -5.55 5.62 -18.92
C SER A 65 -5.38 4.32 -18.12
N HIS A 66 -4.66 3.36 -18.68
CA HIS A 66 -4.33 2.08 -18.05
C HIS A 66 -3.05 2.20 -17.25
N LEU A 67 -3.14 2.00 -15.93
CA LEU A 67 -2.00 1.99 -15.02
C LEU A 67 -1.88 0.61 -14.37
N GLN A 68 -0.83 -0.13 -14.70
CA GLN A 68 -0.56 -1.39 -14.03
C GLN A 68 -0.09 -1.12 -12.60
N ILE A 69 -0.98 -1.39 -11.65
CA ILE A 69 -0.64 -1.45 -10.24
C ILE A 69 0.19 -2.71 -10.01
N GLN A 70 1.25 -2.58 -9.22
CA GLN A 70 2.11 -3.71 -8.90
C GLN A 70 2.60 -3.63 -7.48
N TRP A 71 2.66 -4.78 -6.80
CA TRP A 71 3.10 -4.90 -5.42
C TRP A 71 3.75 -6.25 -5.15
N THR A 72 4.41 -6.33 -4.00
CA THR A 72 4.89 -7.57 -3.41
C THR A 72 4.19 -7.80 -2.08
N ASN A 73 3.91 -9.05 -1.74
CA ASN A 73 3.33 -9.44 -0.46
C ASN A 73 4.04 -10.67 0.09
N GLN A 74 4.58 -10.59 1.30
CA GLN A 74 5.39 -11.68 1.85
C GLN A 74 4.57 -12.92 2.22
N HIS A 75 3.36 -12.75 2.72
CA HIS A 75 2.47 -13.88 3.00
C HIS A 75 1.70 -14.28 1.75
N SER A 76 1.33 -15.54 1.65
CA SER A 76 0.62 -16.08 0.49
C SER A 76 -0.81 -15.59 0.35
N CYS A 77 -1.31 -15.67 -0.87
CA CYS A 77 -2.71 -15.42 -1.22
C CYS A 77 -3.16 -16.60 -2.09
N ASN A 78 -4.43 -16.99 -1.93
CA ASN A 78 -5.00 -18.18 -2.57
C ASN A 78 -4.14 -19.45 -2.40
N ASP A 79 -3.42 -19.56 -1.29
CA ASP A 79 -2.58 -20.71 -0.92
C ASP A 79 -3.10 -21.29 0.42
N ARG A 80 -2.56 -22.43 0.84
CA ARG A 80 -3.00 -23.22 2.01
C ARG A 80 -2.67 -22.58 3.36
N ASN A 81 -1.79 -21.59 3.40
CA ASN A 81 -1.17 -21.14 4.65
C ASN A 81 -1.95 -20.01 5.36
N ASN A 82 -2.68 -19.17 4.63
CA ASN A 82 -3.50 -18.12 5.23
C ASN A 82 -4.70 -17.72 4.36
N HIS A 83 -5.73 -17.20 5.01
CA HIS A 83 -6.73 -16.38 4.32
C HIS A 83 -6.11 -15.03 3.99
N CYS A 84 -6.32 -14.57 2.76
CA CYS A 84 -5.81 -13.30 2.25
C CYS A 84 -6.96 -12.49 1.66
N GLU A 85 -6.99 -11.20 2.00
CA GLU A 85 -7.83 -10.19 1.37
C GLU A 85 -6.97 -8.96 1.05
N LEU A 86 -6.91 -8.57 -0.24
CA LEU A 86 -6.27 -7.34 -0.69
C LEU A 86 -7.34 -6.34 -1.12
N VAL A 87 -7.22 -5.09 -0.69
CA VAL A 87 -8.14 -4.02 -1.06
C VAL A 87 -7.35 -2.87 -1.66
N LEU A 88 -7.59 -2.58 -2.93
CA LEU A 88 -6.98 -1.48 -3.68
C LEU A 88 -7.88 -0.26 -3.62
N GLN A 89 -7.32 0.88 -3.24
CA GLN A 89 -8.08 2.10 -3.00
C GLN A 89 -7.29 3.34 -3.41
N TYR A 90 -8.02 4.44 -3.58
CA TYR A 90 -7.40 5.75 -3.73
C TYR A 90 -8.20 6.83 -2.99
N MET A 91 -7.55 7.95 -2.73
CA MET A 91 -8.14 9.14 -2.15
C MET A 91 -7.61 10.35 -2.89
N CYS A 92 -8.43 11.39 -3.06
CA CYS A 92 -8.01 12.68 -3.58
C CYS A 92 -8.62 13.80 -2.73
N GLY A 93 -7.87 14.88 -2.54
CA GLY A 93 -8.36 16.08 -1.84
C GLY A 93 -7.28 17.16 -1.74
N ASP A 94 -7.69 18.43 -1.63
CA ASP A 94 -6.81 19.61 -1.68
C ASP A 94 -5.71 19.62 -0.61
N LEU A 95 -5.93 18.88 0.46
CA LEU A 95 -5.03 18.80 1.60
C LEU A 95 -4.04 17.62 1.50
N VAL A 96 -4.25 16.69 0.57
CA VAL A 96 -3.42 15.48 0.40
C VAL A 96 -2.03 15.87 -0.09
N ARG A 97 -0.98 15.45 0.63
CA ARG A 97 0.42 15.82 0.32
C ARG A 97 1.44 14.91 0.99
N ASP A 98 2.60 14.77 0.35
CA ASP A 98 3.80 14.19 0.97
C ASP A 98 4.50 15.19 1.92
N GLY A 99 4.38 16.50 1.70
CA GLY A 99 5.11 17.51 2.46
C GLY A 99 6.61 17.54 2.10
N THR A 100 7.43 18.11 2.97
CA THR A 100 8.87 18.32 2.76
C THR A 100 9.75 17.82 3.92
N THR A 101 9.15 17.30 5.00
CA THR A 101 9.86 16.69 6.12
C THR A 101 9.40 15.26 6.40
N VAL A 102 10.27 14.51 7.06
CA VAL A 102 10.00 13.16 7.57
C VAL A 102 9.33 13.17 8.95
N SER A 103 9.20 14.34 9.59
CA SER A 103 8.52 14.47 10.89
C SER A 103 7.03 14.19 10.78
N THR A 104 6.44 13.59 11.82
CA THR A 104 4.99 13.41 11.91
C THR A 104 4.33 14.76 12.14
N ILE A 105 3.27 15.07 11.38
CA ILE A 105 2.48 16.29 11.57
C ILE A 105 2.01 16.42 13.03
N PRO A 106 2.16 17.58 13.69
CA PRO A 106 1.67 17.78 15.05
C PRO A 106 0.15 17.67 15.17
N GLU A 107 -0.36 17.34 16.35
CA GLU A 107 -1.81 17.43 16.61
C GLU A 107 -2.19 18.82 17.14
N ASN A 108 -1.30 19.45 17.91
CA ASN A 108 -1.52 20.78 18.44
C ASN A 108 -1.10 21.82 17.40
N ASN A 109 -2.07 22.60 16.95
CA ASN A 109 -1.88 23.67 15.97
C ASN A 109 -0.77 24.66 16.35
N LYS A 110 -0.51 24.90 17.64
CA LYS A 110 0.57 25.79 18.10
C LYS A 110 1.98 25.31 17.73
N ASP A 111 2.13 24.03 17.42
CA ASP A 111 3.42 23.43 17.04
C ASP A 111 3.66 23.48 15.51
N CYS A 112 2.72 24.10 14.78
CA CYS A 112 2.76 24.29 13.33
C CYS A 112 2.92 25.76 12.96
N LEU A 113 3.41 26.01 11.74
CA LEU A 113 3.57 27.36 11.21
C LEU A 113 2.23 28.11 11.26
N ASN A 114 2.27 29.38 11.66
CA ASN A 114 1.08 30.25 11.81
C ASN A 114 -0.02 29.66 12.70
N ASN A 115 0.33 28.79 13.65
CA ASN A 115 -0.61 28.08 14.52
C ASN A 115 -1.66 27.26 13.72
N ASN A 116 -1.30 26.67 12.58
CA ASN A 116 -2.23 25.91 11.74
C ASN A 116 -1.54 24.74 11.03
N CYS A 117 -1.77 23.52 11.51
CA CYS A 117 -1.21 22.31 10.91
C CYS A 117 -1.82 21.97 9.54
N THR A 118 -3.08 22.34 9.30
CA THR A 118 -3.77 22.07 8.04
C THR A 118 -3.07 22.76 6.86
N THR A 119 -2.59 24.00 7.07
CA THR A 119 -1.89 24.80 6.06
C THR A 119 -0.37 24.71 6.12
N ASP A 120 0.21 24.05 7.14
CA ASP A 120 1.66 23.83 7.21
C ASP A 120 2.06 22.71 6.23
N LEU A 121 2.47 23.13 5.04
CA LEU A 121 2.84 22.24 3.93
C LEU A 121 4.15 21.48 4.17
N ARG A 122 4.90 21.78 5.23
CA ARG A 122 6.12 21.03 5.55
C ARG A 122 5.79 19.58 5.88
N TYR A 123 4.67 19.33 6.55
CA TYR A 123 4.30 17.99 6.94
C TYR A 123 3.45 17.30 5.87
N GLY A 124 3.72 16.01 5.68
CA GLY A 124 2.84 15.15 4.90
C GLY A 124 1.51 14.92 5.62
N MET A 125 0.44 14.83 4.83
CA MET A 125 -0.92 14.67 5.31
C MET A 125 -1.73 13.96 4.23
N HIS A 126 -2.18 12.74 4.50
CA HIS A 126 -3.09 12.02 3.61
C HIS A 126 -4.52 12.29 4.07
N GLU A 127 -4.89 11.85 5.26
CA GLU A 127 -6.13 12.22 5.92
C GLU A 127 -5.98 13.55 6.67
N ASP A 128 -7.04 14.36 6.72
CA ASP A 128 -7.02 15.65 7.42
C ASP A 128 -7.25 15.55 8.94
N SER A 129 -7.05 16.67 9.63
CA SER A 129 -7.21 16.79 11.08
C SER A 129 -8.62 16.49 11.56
N ASP A 130 -9.64 16.82 10.77
CA ASP A 130 -11.05 16.69 11.17
C ASP A 130 -11.48 15.23 11.09
N TYR A 131 -11.05 14.52 10.04
CA TYR A 131 -11.20 13.08 9.91
C TYR A 131 -10.53 12.35 11.08
N TYR A 132 -9.30 12.72 11.42
CA TYR A 132 -8.59 12.14 12.56
C TYR A 132 -9.23 12.49 13.90
N TRP A 133 -9.69 13.73 14.08
CA TRP A 133 -10.36 14.17 15.30
C TRP A 133 -11.65 13.36 15.53
N ASN A 134 -12.43 13.13 14.46
CA ASN A 134 -13.59 12.26 14.51
C ASN A 134 -13.18 10.83 14.91
N CYS A 135 -12.16 10.25 14.30
CA CYS A 135 -11.67 8.92 14.68
C CYS A 135 -11.19 8.85 16.14
N LYS A 136 -10.49 9.90 16.60
CA LYS A 136 -9.93 9.98 17.95
C LYS A 136 -11.00 9.98 19.03
N ASN A 137 -12.15 10.60 18.76
CA ASN A 137 -13.22 10.82 19.71
C ASN A 137 -14.42 9.88 19.51
N ARG A 138 -14.57 9.28 18.32
CA ARG A 138 -15.63 8.32 18.01
C ARG A 138 -15.46 7.03 18.79
N GLU A 139 -16.56 6.56 19.36
CA GLU A 139 -16.60 5.26 20.01
C GLU A 139 -16.26 4.13 19.03
N ARG A 140 -15.37 3.23 19.43
CA ARG A 140 -15.04 2.06 18.60
C ARG A 140 -16.23 1.14 18.42
N ASN A 141 -16.27 0.40 17.32
CA ASN A 141 -17.24 -0.66 17.16
C ASN A 141 -16.90 -1.82 18.10
N LYS A 142 -17.74 -1.98 19.13
CA LYS A 142 -17.61 -3.06 20.10
C LYS A 142 -17.93 -4.43 19.47
N GLY A 143 -18.54 -4.52 18.29
CA GLY A 143 -18.69 -5.80 17.57
C GLY A 143 -17.37 -6.48 17.17
N LEU A 144 -16.25 -5.75 17.15
CA LEU A 144 -14.98 -6.26 16.66
C LEU A 144 -14.23 -7.09 17.70
N PHE A 145 -13.83 -8.30 17.33
CA PHE A 145 -13.00 -9.18 18.15
C PHE A 145 -11.62 -8.59 18.40
N THR A 146 -11.14 -8.68 19.64
CA THR A 146 -9.82 -8.17 20.04
C THR A 146 -8.90 -9.24 20.61
N ALA A 147 -9.24 -10.53 20.44
CA ALA A 147 -8.41 -11.64 20.89
C ALA A 147 -8.08 -11.54 22.40
N ASP A 148 -6.81 -11.68 22.76
CA ASP A 148 -6.27 -11.50 24.11
C ASP A 148 -5.76 -10.08 24.38
N ARG A 149 -6.07 -9.11 23.50
CA ARG A 149 -5.69 -7.71 23.70
C ARG A 149 -6.60 -7.02 24.70
N ASN A 150 -5.99 -6.56 25.79
CA ASN A 150 -6.64 -5.67 26.74
C ASN A 150 -6.52 -4.21 26.28
N LEU A 151 -7.62 -3.64 25.79
CA LEU A 151 -7.68 -2.23 25.38
C LEU A 151 -7.82 -1.25 26.56
N ARG A 152 -7.81 -1.71 27.82
CA ARG A 152 -7.80 -0.89 29.05
C ARG A 152 -8.93 0.14 29.13
N ASN A 153 -10.15 -0.25 28.74
CA ASN A 153 -11.34 0.63 28.66
C ASN A 153 -11.16 1.84 27.73
N ARG A 154 -10.24 1.74 26.77
CA ARG A 154 -10.03 2.78 25.75
C ARG A 154 -10.96 2.52 24.58
N ASP A 155 -12.09 3.22 24.62
CA ASP A 155 -13.25 2.92 23.81
C ASP A 155 -13.38 3.76 22.53
N THR A 156 -12.29 4.22 21.91
CA THR A 156 -12.37 4.97 20.62
C THR A 156 -11.81 4.22 19.43
N ALA A 157 -12.19 4.65 18.23
CA ALA A 157 -11.75 4.08 16.95
C ALA A 157 -10.22 4.18 16.70
N ARG A 158 -9.47 4.79 17.62
CA ARG A 158 -7.99 4.68 17.65
C ARG A 158 -7.48 3.36 18.21
N PHE A 159 -8.28 2.68 19.01
CA PHE A 159 -7.90 1.48 19.75
C PHE A 159 -8.48 0.26 19.06
N THR A 160 -7.60 -0.47 18.38
CA THR A 160 -7.92 -1.71 17.68
C THR A 160 -7.08 -2.85 18.26
N ARG A 161 -7.30 -4.08 17.79
CA ARG A 161 -6.45 -5.22 18.17
C ARG A 161 -4.98 -5.00 17.78
N GLN A 162 -4.70 -4.29 16.68
CA GLN A 162 -3.35 -4.04 16.18
C GLN A 162 -2.74 -2.72 16.68
N ASN A 163 -3.55 -1.83 17.23
CA ASN A 163 -3.12 -0.56 17.80
C ASN A 163 -3.67 -0.38 19.22
N GLU A 164 -3.42 -1.34 20.12
CA GLU A 164 -3.96 -1.36 21.49
C GLU A 164 -3.50 -0.16 22.33
N ASN A 165 -2.36 0.43 21.97
CA ASN A 165 -1.82 1.62 22.62
C ASN A 165 -2.34 2.93 22.01
N GLY A 166 -3.08 2.87 20.91
CA GLY A 166 -3.60 4.05 20.20
C GLY A 166 -2.50 4.94 19.67
N GLN A 167 -1.35 4.37 19.29
CA GLN A 167 -0.23 5.12 18.73
C GLN A 167 -0.70 5.90 17.50
N ARG A 168 -0.38 7.18 17.45
CA ARG A 168 -0.73 8.05 16.32
C ARG A 168 0.30 7.92 15.22
N ARG A 169 -0.18 7.83 13.97
CA ARG A 169 0.63 7.84 12.75
C ARG A 169 -0.03 8.77 11.75
N GLY A 170 0.61 9.91 11.52
CA GLY A 170 -0.05 11.04 10.86
C GLY A 170 -1.43 11.34 11.46
N TYR A 171 -2.43 11.37 10.59
CA TYR A 171 -3.85 11.54 10.88
C TYR A 171 -4.69 10.32 10.45
N GLU A 172 -4.06 9.15 10.34
CA GLU A 172 -4.75 7.91 10.01
C GLU A 172 -5.76 7.50 11.10
N CYS A 173 -6.89 6.92 10.68
CA CYS A 173 -7.81 6.23 11.56
C CYS A 173 -7.55 4.72 11.62
N PRO A 174 -7.06 4.17 12.76
CA PRO A 174 -6.73 2.75 12.88
C PRO A 174 -7.89 1.79 12.61
N GLU A 175 -9.10 2.09 13.08
CA GLU A 175 -10.27 1.24 12.84
C GLU A 175 -10.66 1.17 11.35
N GLU A 176 -10.50 2.27 10.60
CA GLU A 176 -10.76 2.26 9.15
C GLU A 176 -9.69 1.48 8.38
N LYS A 177 -8.43 1.59 8.82
CA LYS A 177 -7.33 0.79 8.27
C LYS A 177 -7.57 -0.70 8.51
N ASP A 178 -7.86 -1.09 9.76
CA ASP A 178 -7.84 -2.49 10.20
C ASP A 178 -9.03 -3.31 9.72
N TYR A 179 -10.20 -2.70 9.53
CA TYR A 179 -11.44 -3.42 9.29
C TYR A 179 -12.14 -2.95 8.00
N TYR A 180 -12.55 -3.92 7.18
CA TYR A 180 -13.22 -3.68 5.92
C TYR A 180 -14.32 -4.72 5.66
N PRO A 181 -15.48 -4.35 5.08
CA PRO A 181 -15.95 -3.00 4.74
C PRO A 181 -16.07 -2.06 5.94
N TYR A 182 -15.70 -0.80 5.77
CA TYR A 182 -15.79 0.17 6.86
C TYR A 182 -17.23 0.72 7.00
N TRP A 183 -17.73 0.82 8.23
CA TRP A 183 -19.15 1.16 8.49
C TRP A 183 -19.41 2.65 8.75
N HIS A 184 -18.36 3.46 8.88
CA HIS A 184 -18.44 4.92 8.92
C HIS A 184 -17.89 5.55 7.65
N PRO A 185 -18.17 6.85 7.41
CA PRO A 185 -17.64 7.54 6.25
C PRO A 185 -16.10 7.46 6.19
N THR A 186 -15.57 7.09 5.04
CA THR A 186 -14.13 7.04 4.72
C THR A 186 -13.82 7.94 3.52
N PRO A 187 -12.64 8.59 3.46
CA PRO A 187 -12.22 9.31 2.27
C PRO A 187 -11.66 8.37 1.17
N TRP A 188 -11.48 7.08 1.49
CA TRP A 188 -10.92 6.07 0.60
C TRP A 188 -11.97 5.46 -0.32
N ARG A 189 -11.74 5.58 -1.63
CA ARG A 189 -12.59 5.05 -2.69
C ARG A 189 -12.08 3.69 -3.13
N ASP A 190 -12.96 2.71 -3.24
CA ASP A 190 -12.59 1.34 -3.56
C ASP A 190 -12.38 1.16 -5.08
N ILE A 191 -11.31 0.46 -5.46
CA ILE A 191 -10.96 0.15 -6.85
C ILE A 191 -11.27 -1.32 -7.13
N ALA A 192 -10.54 -2.21 -6.44
CA ALA A 192 -10.61 -3.65 -6.64
C ALA A 192 -10.33 -4.39 -5.32
N ILE A 193 -10.95 -5.56 -5.19
CA ILE A 193 -10.84 -6.43 -4.02
C ILE A 193 -10.48 -7.83 -4.50
N PHE A 194 -9.39 -8.35 -3.94
CA PHE A 194 -8.96 -9.73 -4.14
C PHE A 194 -9.23 -10.48 -2.85
N THR A 195 -9.98 -11.57 -2.91
CA THR A 195 -10.30 -12.38 -1.73
C THR A 195 -10.12 -13.86 -2.02
N ASN A 196 -9.62 -14.62 -1.05
CA ASN A 196 -9.62 -16.08 -1.16
C ASN A 196 -11.04 -16.67 -1.21
N ASN A 197 -12.05 -15.94 -0.73
CA ASN A 197 -13.45 -16.37 -0.75
C ASN A 197 -14.29 -15.47 -1.66
N ALA A 198 -14.30 -15.78 -2.96
CA ALA A 198 -15.05 -15.03 -3.96
C ALA A 198 -16.57 -15.01 -3.73
N SER A 199 -17.14 -15.91 -2.92
CA SER A 199 -18.56 -15.86 -2.56
C SER A 199 -18.94 -14.59 -1.78
N ARG A 200 -17.95 -13.87 -1.23
CA ARG A 200 -18.13 -12.59 -0.55
C ARG A 200 -18.19 -11.39 -1.50
N CYS A 201 -17.93 -11.56 -2.79
CA CYS A 201 -17.83 -10.45 -3.72
C CYS A 201 -19.09 -9.59 -3.82
N ASP A 202 -20.27 -10.21 -3.77
CA ASP A 202 -21.52 -9.45 -3.78
C ASP A 202 -21.70 -8.61 -2.51
N MET A 203 -21.22 -9.11 -1.37
CA MET A 203 -21.21 -8.32 -0.13
C MET A 203 -20.27 -7.14 -0.27
N TYR A 204 -19.02 -7.35 -0.71
CA TYR A 204 -18.05 -6.26 -0.88
C TYR A 204 -18.54 -5.17 -1.83
N ARG A 205 -19.10 -5.55 -2.98
CA ARG A 205 -19.64 -4.61 -3.98
C ARG A 205 -20.78 -3.77 -3.40
N ARG A 206 -21.70 -4.38 -2.64
CA ARG A 206 -22.83 -3.69 -2.01
C ARG A 206 -22.44 -2.84 -0.81
N GLU A 207 -21.41 -3.25 -0.07
CA GLU A 207 -20.97 -2.56 1.14
C GLU A 207 -19.92 -1.47 0.88
N SER A 208 -19.38 -1.36 -0.32
CA SER A 208 -18.47 -0.25 -0.64
C SER A 208 -19.13 1.12 -0.50
N GLU A 209 -18.43 2.10 0.07
CA GLU A 209 -18.87 3.50 0.13
C GLU A 209 -18.88 4.18 -1.25
N ASN A 210 -18.40 3.51 -2.31
CA ASN A 210 -18.65 3.95 -3.67
C ASN A 210 -20.15 4.08 -3.96
N VAL A 211 -20.95 3.12 -3.47
CA VAL A 211 -22.38 2.98 -3.76
C VAL A 211 -23.28 3.06 -2.51
N LYS A 212 -22.76 2.70 -1.33
CA LYS A 212 -23.54 2.67 -0.09
C LYS A 212 -23.24 3.89 0.78
N LYS A 213 -24.28 4.64 1.13
CA LYS A 213 -24.16 5.78 2.05
C LYS A 213 -23.74 5.31 3.45
N ARG A 214 -22.86 6.06 4.10
CA ARG A 214 -22.46 5.85 5.49
C ARG A 214 -23.01 6.93 6.40
N SER A 215 -23.12 6.63 7.69
CA SER A 215 -23.66 7.58 8.67
C SER A 215 -22.68 7.81 9.81
N LYS A 216 -22.74 9.01 10.38
CA LYS A 216 -21.92 9.43 11.51
C LYS A 216 -22.72 10.33 12.44
N CYS A 217 -22.31 10.35 13.70
CA CYS A 217 -22.78 11.36 14.64
C CYS A 217 -21.97 12.64 14.43
N VAL A 218 -22.68 13.75 14.19
CA VAL A 218 -22.09 15.08 14.03
C VAL A 218 -22.36 15.88 15.29
N VAL A 219 -21.32 16.52 15.80
CA VAL A 219 -21.36 17.47 16.92
C VAL A 219 -20.83 18.83 16.46
N SER A 220 -21.12 19.88 17.21
CA SER A 220 -20.77 21.24 16.84
C SER A 220 -19.26 21.49 16.88
N GLU A 221 -18.77 22.42 16.07
CA GLU A 221 -17.35 22.79 15.99
C GLU A 221 -16.80 23.27 17.33
N GLY A 222 -17.64 23.90 18.17
CA GLY A 222 -17.27 24.35 19.50
C GLY A 222 -16.76 23.22 20.39
N ILE A 223 -17.37 22.04 20.33
CA ILE A 223 -16.89 20.85 21.05
C ILE A 223 -15.54 20.39 20.52
N GLN A 224 -15.34 20.43 19.20
CA GLN A 224 -14.09 19.99 18.57
C GLN A 224 -12.89 20.77 19.07
N ARG A 225 -13.09 22.07 19.31
CA ARG A 225 -12.05 23.02 19.71
C ARG A 225 -11.77 23.05 21.21
N THR A 226 -12.74 22.66 22.05
CA THR A 226 -12.69 23.02 23.48
C THR A 226 -12.71 21.83 24.44
N GLN A 227 -13.33 20.72 24.08
CA GLN A 227 -13.48 19.59 24.99
C GLN A 227 -12.48 18.48 24.69
N LYS A 228 -11.51 18.32 25.61
CA LYS A 228 -10.62 17.16 25.61
C LYS A 228 -11.40 15.90 25.99
N ASN A 229 -11.16 14.81 25.27
CA ASN A 229 -11.73 13.48 25.53
C ASN A 229 -13.25 13.35 25.36
N PHE A 230 -13.86 14.21 24.55
CA PHE A 230 -15.26 14.05 24.17
C PHE A 230 -15.49 12.68 23.49
N ARG A 231 -16.63 12.05 23.75
CA ARG A 231 -17.01 10.76 23.16
C ARG A 231 -18.15 10.96 22.18
N ILE A 232 -17.87 10.65 20.91
CA ILE A 232 -18.86 10.74 19.84
C ILE A 232 -19.46 9.34 19.66
N PRO A 233 -20.77 9.16 19.92
CA PRO A 233 -21.41 7.87 19.72
C PRO A 233 -21.30 7.40 18.28
N ASN A 234 -21.15 6.08 18.10
CA ASN A 234 -21.03 5.47 16.78
C ASN A 234 -22.35 4.91 16.22
N ASN A 235 -23.46 5.12 16.92
CA ASN A 235 -24.77 4.67 16.52
C ASN A 235 -25.82 5.78 16.65
N LYS A 236 -26.92 5.63 15.90
CA LYS A 236 -27.99 6.63 15.80
C LYS A 236 -28.63 6.94 17.15
N LYS A 237 -29.04 5.90 17.89
CA LYS A 237 -29.77 6.02 19.15
C LYS A 237 -28.99 6.89 20.15
N ASP A 238 -27.72 6.56 20.36
CA ASP A 238 -26.90 7.24 21.35
C ASP A 238 -26.50 8.64 20.86
N CYS A 239 -26.32 8.84 19.55
CA CYS A 239 -26.09 10.15 18.97
C CYS A 239 -27.27 11.12 19.19
N GLU A 240 -28.50 10.65 18.96
CA GLU A 240 -29.71 11.46 19.12
C GLU A 240 -30.05 11.70 20.59
N ALA A 241 -29.59 10.83 21.49
CA ALA A 241 -29.69 11.01 22.95
C ALA A 241 -28.59 11.92 23.52
N LEU A 242 -27.47 12.10 22.80
CA LEU A 242 -26.35 12.92 23.24
C LEU A 242 -26.79 14.38 23.47
N ARG A 243 -26.45 14.92 24.64
CA ARG A 243 -26.64 16.33 25.02
C ARG A 243 -25.33 16.89 25.53
N TYR A 244 -24.94 18.07 25.07
CA TYR A 244 -23.70 18.73 25.49
C TYR A 244 -23.83 20.25 25.41
N LEU A 245 -23.04 20.97 26.21
CA LEU A 245 -22.96 22.42 26.15
C LEU A 245 -22.03 22.85 25.01
N ASP A 246 -22.54 23.60 24.03
CA ASP A 246 -21.71 24.20 23.00
C ASP A 246 -21.01 25.44 23.57
N GLN A 247 -19.68 25.39 23.69
CA GLN A 247 -18.91 26.47 24.28
C GLN A 247 -18.79 27.72 23.40
N CYS A 248 -19.09 27.63 22.09
CA CYS A 248 -19.11 28.78 21.21
C CYS A 248 -20.42 29.58 21.34
N THR A 249 -21.53 28.91 21.59
CA THR A 249 -22.86 29.55 21.67
C THR A 249 -23.41 29.66 23.09
N GLY A 250 -22.84 28.92 24.05
CA GLY A 250 -23.35 28.83 25.42
C GLY A 250 -24.62 28.00 25.57
N ASN A 251 -25.11 27.37 24.49
CA ASN A 251 -26.40 26.68 24.46
C ASN A 251 -26.25 25.16 24.61
N LEU A 252 -27.20 24.54 25.32
CA LEU A 252 -27.32 23.08 25.35
C LEU A 252 -27.74 22.60 23.95
N THR A 253 -26.90 21.78 23.34
CA THR A 253 -27.05 21.27 21.97
C THR A 253 -27.09 19.74 21.99
N SER A 254 -27.69 19.14 20.96
CA SER A 254 -27.76 17.69 20.77
C SER A 254 -26.86 17.20 19.65
N GLY A 255 -26.41 15.94 19.75
CA GLY A 255 -25.78 15.25 18.63
C GLY A 255 -26.79 15.07 17.48
N ARG A 256 -26.30 15.17 16.24
CA ARG A 256 -27.11 14.94 15.03
C ARG A 256 -26.60 13.73 14.27
N TRP A 257 -27.45 12.72 14.10
CA TRP A 257 -27.13 11.60 13.23
C TRP A 257 -27.27 12.01 11.76
N MET A 258 -26.15 12.03 11.04
CA MET A 258 -26.08 12.44 9.65
C MET A 258 -25.75 11.24 8.76
N GLN A 259 -26.38 11.17 7.59
CA GLN A 259 -25.98 10.26 6.52
C GLN A 259 -25.16 11.04 5.48
N ASP A 260 -23.89 10.67 5.33
CA ASP A 260 -23.00 11.23 4.32
C ASP A 260 -23.35 10.68 2.93
N ARG A 261 -22.94 11.42 1.90
CA ARG A 261 -23.07 10.97 0.51
C ARG A 261 -22.06 9.84 0.27
N HIS A 262 -22.50 8.79 -0.42
CA HIS A 262 -21.57 7.83 -1.02
C HIS A 262 -20.76 8.53 -2.12
N HIS A 263 -19.65 7.93 -2.58
CA HIS A 263 -18.74 8.59 -3.52
C HIS A 263 -19.32 8.80 -4.93
N GLY A 264 -20.46 8.18 -5.25
CA GLY A 264 -21.06 8.25 -6.58
C GLY A 264 -20.23 7.53 -7.64
N LEU A 265 -19.47 6.52 -7.25
CA LEU A 265 -18.61 5.73 -8.13
C LEU A 265 -19.20 4.34 -8.37
N PRO A 266 -18.79 3.65 -9.45
CA PRO A 266 -19.11 2.23 -9.61
C PRO A 266 -18.69 1.41 -8.39
N PRO A 267 -19.39 0.32 -8.07
CA PRO A 267 -18.92 -0.62 -7.06
C PRO A 267 -17.53 -1.16 -7.45
N PRO A 268 -16.67 -1.48 -6.48
CA PRO A 268 -15.34 -2.00 -6.78
C PRO A 268 -15.42 -3.31 -7.55
N GLU A 269 -14.41 -3.57 -8.38
CA GLU A 269 -14.20 -4.92 -8.88
C GLU A 269 -13.93 -5.85 -7.70
N CYS A 270 -14.45 -7.08 -7.79
CA CYS A 270 -14.14 -8.10 -6.81
C CYS A 270 -13.92 -9.42 -7.52
N MET A 271 -12.82 -10.07 -7.18
CA MET A 271 -12.36 -11.30 -7.80
C MET A 271 -11.64 -12.19 -6.78
N GLN A 272 -11.46 -13.46 -7.15
CA GLN A 272 -10.63 -14.36 -6.37
C GLN A 272 -9.19 -13.85 -6.36
N SER A 273 -8.51 -13.99 -5.22
CA SER A 273 -7.10 -13.63 -5.10
C SER A 273 -6.24 -14.41 -6.10
N ILE A 274 -5.30 -13.71 -6.71
CA ILE A 274 -4.22 -14.32 -7.49
C ILE A 274 -3.38 -15.16 -6.53
N TRP A 275 -2.96 -16.35 -6.98
CA TRP A 275 -2.06 -17.17 -6.20
C TRP A 275 -0.70 -16.49 -6.07
N SER A 276 -0.18 -16.41 -4.84
CA SER A 276 1.16 -15.94 -4.56
C SER A 276 1.81 -16.85 -3.52
N ARG A 277 3.05 -17.27 -3.76
CA ARG A 277 3.77 -18.12 -2.82
C ARG A 277 4.12 -17.39 -1.52
N ASP A 278 4.30 -18.15 -0.45
CA ASP A 278 4.87 -17.61 0.78
C ASP A 278 6.33 -17.19 0.58
N ASN A 279 6.65 -16.08 1.23
CA ASN A 279 7.92 -15.38 1.17
C ASN A 279 8.29 -15.06 -0.28
N HIS A 280 9.58 -14.75 -0.51
CA HIS A 280 10.09 -14.45 -1.84
C HIS A 280 9.25 -13.40 -2.58
N GLN A 281 8.85 -12.35 -1.85
CA GLN A 281 8.08 -11.21 -2.36
C GLN A 281 6.68 -11.54 -2.90
N GLY A 282 6.14 -12.74 -2.66
CA GLY A 282 4.81 -13.10 -3.12
C GLY A 282 4.73 -13.28 -4.62
N ASN A 283 5.82 -13.74 -5.25
CA ASN A 283 5.81 -13.98 -6.68
C ASN A 283 4.69 -14.96 -7.05
N THR A 284 4.02 -14.65 -8.14
CA THR A 284 2.95 -15.44 -8.75
C THR A 284 3.54 -16.48 -9.70
N TYR A 285 2.69 -17.16 -10.47
CA TYR A 285 3.13 -18.07 -11.52
C TYR A 285 4.10 -17.37 -12.49
N GLY A 286 5.18 -18.06 -12.85
CA GLY A 286 6.25 -17.49 -13.69
C GLY A 286 7.27 -16.63 -12.94
N GLY A 287 7.11 -16.43 -11.63
CA GLY A 287 8.06 -15.63 -10.83
C GLY A 287 7.79 -14.13 -10.87
N GLU A 288 6.65 -13.70 -11.43
CA GLU A 288 6.25 -12.31 -11.59
C GLU A 288 5.63 -11.73 -10.31
N PHE A 289 5.72 -10.40 -10.14
CA PHE A 289 5.01 -9.70 -9.07
C PHE A 289 3.50 -9.70 -9.28
N MET A 290 2.76 -9.54 -8.18
CA MET A 290 1.31 -9.35 -8.23
C MET A 290 0.99 -8.03 -8.92
N SER A 291 0.01 -8.04 -9.83
CA SER A 291 -0.37 -6.84 -10.57
C SER A 291 -1.86 -6.77 -10.86
N TYR A 292 -2.35 -5.55 -11.06
CA TYR A 292 -3.72 -5.27 -11.47
C TYR A 292 -3.72 -4.09 -12.44
N ASP A 293 -4.41 -4.21 -13.57
CA ASP A 293 -4.50 -3.12 -14.55
C ASP A 293 -5.64 -2.17 -14.18
N TRP A 294 -5.29 -1.01 -13.63
CA TRP A 294 -6.25 -0.02 -13.17
C TRP A 294 -6.60 0.97 -14.28
N LEU A 295 -7.88 1.01 -14.64
CA LEU A 295 -8.43 2.10 -15.43
C LEU A 295 -8.61 3.33 -14.54
N VAL A 296 -7.74 4.32 -14.72
CA VAL A 296 -7.73 5.54 -13.87
C VAL A 296 -9.11 6.22 -13.94
N PRO A 297 -9.75 6.51 -12.80
CA PRO A 297 -11.13 7.00 -12.76
C PRO A 297 -11.24 8.45 -13.27
N ASP A 298 -12.42 8.83 -13.77
CA ASP A 298 -12.73 10.22 -14.16
C ASP A 298 -13.03 11.11 -12.95
N THR A 299 -12.07 11.17 -12.02
CA THR A 299 -12.12 12.04 -10.83
C THR A 299 -10.88 12.92 -10.81
N PRO A 300 -10.75 13.88 -11.75
CA PRO A 300 -9.55 14.68 -11.89
C PRO A 300 -9.28 15.51 -10.64
N HIS A 301 -8.05 15.44 -10.15
CA HIS A 301 -7.57 16.13 -8.97
C HIS A 301 -6.03 16.13 -8.98
N GLU A 302 -5.39 17.22 -8.56
CA GLU A 302 -3.92 17.33 -8.57
C GLU A 302 -3.23 16.65 -7.39
N GLN A 303 -4.01 16.24 -6.39
CA GLN A 303 -3.51 15.63 -5.16
C GLN A 303 -4.31 14.38 -4.85
N CYS A 304 -3.75 13.24 -5.22
CA CYS A 304 -4.29 11.91 -4.94
C CYS A 304 -3.23 11.00 -4.33
N VAL A 305 -3.67 9.96 -3.64
CA VAL A 305 -2.82 8.90 -3.11
C VAL A 305 -3.50 7.56 -3.30
N PHE A 306 -2.71 6.53 -3.61
CA PHE A 306 -3.15 5.15 -3.73
C PHE A 306 -2.82 4.41 -2.44
N ARG A 307 -3.66 3.47 -2.04
CA ARG A 307 -3.45 2.58 -0.90
C ARG A 307 -3.75 1.15 -1.30
N ILE A 308 -2.90 0.24 -0.86
CA ILE A 308 -3.19 -1.18 -0.81
C ILE A 308 -3.28 -1.61 0.65
N ARG A 309 -4.37 -2.27 1.03
CA ARG A 309 -4.51 -2.95 2.32
C ARG A 309 -4.37 -4.44 2.10
N TYR A 310 -3.65 -5.10 3.01
CA TYR A 310 -3.45 -6.53 2.99
C TYR A 310 -3.82 -7.12 4.34
N ASN A 311 -4.98 -7.77 4.38
CA ASN A 311 -5.45 -8.50 5.55
C ASN A 311 -5.10 -9.98 5.39
N ILE A 312 -4.40 -10.50 6.37
CA ILE A 312 -4.19 -11.94 6.53
C ILE A 312 -4.89 -12.41 7.79
N THR A 313 -5.46 -13.60 7.72
CA THR A 313 -5.99 -14.29 8.90
C THR A 313 -5.68 -15.77 8.79
N ALA A 314 -5.24 -16.35 9.89
CA ALA A 314 -4.99 -17.77 10.03
C ALA A 314 -6.27 -18.50 10.49
N GLY A 315 -6.32 -19.82 10.32
CA GLY A 315 -7.53 -20.65 10.46
C GLY A 315 -7.92 -20.99 11.92
N GLU A 316 -7.41 -20.23 12.89
CA GLU A 316 -7.60 -20.46 14.33
C GLU A 316 -8.97 -20.01 14.82
N TYR A 317 -9.64 -19.08 14.14
CA TYR A 317 -11.01 -18.67 14.42
C TYR A 317 -11.71 -18.14 13.17
N ASP A 318 -13.06 -18.18 13.15
CA ASP A 318 -13.83 -17.53 12.09
C ASP A 318 -14.04 -16.05 12.42
N GLY A 319 -13.25 -15.17 11.80
CA GLY A 319 -13.37 -13.73 11.98
C GLY A 319 -14.66 -13.11 11.41
N TRP A 320 -15.45 -13.88 10.67
CA TRP A 320 -16.72 -13.43 10.10
C TRP A 320 -17.94 -13.93 10.89
N ASP A 321 -17.74 -14.81 11.88
CA ASP A 321 -18.80 -15.20 12.81
C ASP A 321 -19.11 -14.05 13.79
N PRO A 322 -20.34 -13.50 13.81
CA PRO A 322 -20.70 -12.42 14.74
C PRO A 322 -20.63 -12.83 16.23
N ALA A 323 -20.62 -14.13 16.54
CA ALA A 323 -20.35 -14.62 17.88
C ALA A 323 -18.90 -14.32 18.31
N VAL A 324 -17.97 -14.24 17.36
CA VAL A 324 -16.56 -13.84 17.58
C VAL A 324 -16.46 -12.32 17.64
N ASN A 325 -16.75 -11.77 18.81
CA ASN A 325 -16.76 -10.33 19.08
C ASN A 325 -15.98 -9.97 20.36
N TYR A 326 -15.87 -8.68 20.69
CA TYR A 326 -15.10 -8.20 21.85
C TYR A 326 -15.44 -8.86 23.19
N ARG A 327 -16.66 -9.39 23.39
CA ARG A 327 -17.06 -10.05 24.65
C ARG A 327 -16.32 -11.37 24.86
N LEU A 328 -15.76 -11.94 23.79
CA LEU A 328 -14.95 -13.16 23.81
C LEU A 328 -13.47 -12.94 24.14
N ASN A 329 -13.07 -11.73 24.53
CA ASN A 329 -11.68 -11.45 24.90
C ASN A 329 -11.16 -12.33 26.05
N ASN A 330 -9.83 -12.50 26.09
CA ASN A 330 -9.09 -13.28 27.10
C ASN A 330 -9.45 -14.79 27.11
N GLY A 331 -9.46 -15.44 25.96
CA GLY A 331 -9.46 -16.90 25.86
C GLY A 331 -10.84 -17.58 25.96
N LYS A 332 -11.92 -16.89 25.58
CA LYS A 332 -13.26 -17.53 25.51
C LYS A 332 -13.51 -18.33 24.22
N ILE A 333 -12.61 -18.26 23.24
CA ILE A 333 -12.64 -19.20 22.12
C ILE A 333 -12.00 -20.50 22.60
N VAL A 334 -12.84 -21.52 22.74
CA VAL A 334 -12.45 -22.86 23.15
C VAL A 334 -12.55 -23.77 21.93
N TYR A 335 -11.56 -24.62 21.70
CA TYR A 335 -11.51 -25.52 20.55
C TYR A 335 -12.18 -26.87 20.80
N ASP A 336 -13.19 -26.89 21.67
CA ASP A 336 -13.91 -28.09 22.07
C ASP A 336 -14.53 -28.80 20.87
N LYS A 337 -15.36 -28.12 20.09
CA LYS A 337 -15.97 -28.67 18.87
C LYS A 337 -14.94 -29.08 17.81
N LYS A 338 -13.87 -28.29 17.62
CA LYS A 338 -12.83 -28.53 16.60
C LYS A 338 -12.08 -29.84 16.85
N TYR A 339 -11.92 -30.23 18.12
CA TYR A 339 -11.20 -31.44 18.52
C TYR A 339 -12.10 -32.54 19.12
N GLY A 340 -13.43 -32.40 19.03
CA GLY A 340 -14.37 -33.39 19.56
C GLY A 340 -14.32 -33.55 21.08
N LEU A 341 -14.02 -32.47 21.82
CA LEU A 341 -13.93 -32.45 23.28
C LEU A 341 -15.18 -31.81 23.90
N THR A 342 -15.42 -32.09 25.18
CA THR A 342 -16.33 -31.27 25.97
C THR A 342 -15.67 -29.92 26.28
N ASN A 343 -16.46 -28.87 26.55
CA ASN A 343 -15.92 -27.56 26.92
C ASN A 343 -15.00 -27.63 28.14
N ALA A 344 -15.37 -28.47 29.13
CA ALA A 344 -14.59 -28.70 30.34
C ALA A 344 -13.25 -29.38 30.01
N ASP A 345 -13.28 -30.45 29.20
CA ASP A 345 -12.06 -31.17 28.81
C ASP A 345 -11.12 -30.29 27.99
N ALA A 346 -11.63 -29.54 27.02
CA ALA A 346 -10.83 -28.64 26.19
C ALA A 346 -10.11 -27.58 27.04
N LYS A 347 -10.82 -26.94 27.99
CA LYS A 347 -10.22 -25.99 28.92
C LYS A 347 -9.16 -26.64 29.80
N ALA A 348 -9.47 -27.78 30.42
CA ALA A 348 -8.55 -28.51 31.28
C ALA A 348 -7.27 -28.94 30.55
N ARG A 349 -7.38 -29.24 29.25
CA ARG A 349 -6.29 -29.70 28.39
C ARG A 349 -5.62 -28.58 27.60
N GLY A 350 -5.96 -27.31 27.82
CA GLY A 350 -5.29 -26.17 27.19
C GLY A 350 -5.74 -25.83 25.76
N TYR A 351 -6.82 -26.43 25.26
CA TYR A 351 -7.39 -26.17 23.93
C TYR A 351 -8.27 -24.92 23.91
N HIS A 352 -7.67 -23.76 24.15
CA HIS A 352 -8.32 -22.45 24.02
C HIS A 352 -7.37 -21.42 23.42
N TYR A 353 -7.94 -20.43 22.76
CA TYR A 353 -7.19 -19.41 22.02
C TYR A 353 -6.45 -18.46 22.97
N ARG A 354 -5.13 -18.60 23.04
CA ARG A 354 -4.22 -17.71 23.77
C ARG A 354 -2.80 -17.84 23.24
N ASN A 355 -1.94 -16.88 23.59
CA ASN A 355 -0.51 -16.99 23.34
C ASN A 355 0.10 -18.19 24.05
N ASP A 356 0.94 -18.92 23.32
CA ASP A 356 1.74 -20.05 23.76
C ASP A 356 1.02 -21.03 24.72
N PRO A 357 -0.09 -21.69 24.31
CA PRO A 357 -0.81 -22.58 25.21
C PRO A 357 -0.01 -23.85 25.51
N ASP A 358 -0.12 -24.32 26.75
CA ASP A 358 0.37 -25.62 27.17
C ASP A 358 -0.77 -26.63 26.98
N VAL A 359 -0.60 -27.55 26.04
CA VAL A 359 -1.67 -28.47 25.59
C VAL A 359 -1.38 -29.90 26.04
N THR A 360 -2.37 -30.52 26.70
CA THR A 360 -2.35 -31.94 27.07
C THR A 360 -3.03 -32.75 25.97
N ILE A 361 -2.24 -33.31 25.05
CA ILE A 361 -2.76 -34.08 23.90
C ILE A 361 -3.20 -35.49 24.29
N PHE A 362 -2.45 -36.16 25.16
CA PHE A 362 -2.76 -37.51 25.61
C PHE A 362 -3.33 -37.46 27.03
N LYS A 363 -4.59 -37.87 27.19
CA LYS A 363 -5.24 -37.92 28.52
C LYS A 363 -4.53 -38.91 29.44
N ASP A 364 -3.99 -39.98 28.88
CA ASP A 364 -3.43 -41.11 29.61
C ASP A 364 -1.91 -41.02 29.82
N ALA A 365 -1.29 -39.91 29.40
CA ALA A 365 0.12 -39.59 29.69
C ALA A 365 0.22 -38.40 30.66
N PRO A 366 -0.13 -38.58 31.95
CA PRO A 366 -0.11 -37.50 32.93
C PRO A 366 1.30 -36.91 33.06
N GLY A 367 1.37 -35.57 33.08
CA GLY A 367 2.63 -34.82 33.14
C GLY A 367 3.22 -34.42 31.78
N PHE A 368 2.72 -34.97 30.67
CA PHE A 368 3.17 -34.58 29.32
C PHE A 368 2.32 -33.43 28.75
N LYS A 369 2.93 -32.25 28.60
CA LYS A 369 2.33 -31.07 27.97
C LYS A 369 3.22 -30.55 26.85
N LEU A 370 2.63 -30.17 25.73
CA LEU A 370 3.34 -29.50 24.64
C LEU A 370 3.08 -28.00 24.68
N LYS A 371 4.14 -27.20 24.57
CA LYS A 371 4.06 -25.76 24.36
C LYS A 371 3.83 -25.49 22.88
N ILE A 372 2.64 -25.03 22.51
CA ILE A 372 2.33 -24.68 21.13
C ILE A 372 2.81 -23.24 20.89
N GLN A 373 3.61 -23.00 19.84
CA GLN A 373 4.16 -21.67 19.52
C GLN A 373 3.15 -20.83 18.72
N ILE A 374 2.04 -20.47 19.34
CA ILE A 374 1.02 -19.59 18.74
C ILE A 374 1.22 -18.19 19.27
N ASN A 375 1.29 -17.23 18.34
CA ASN A 375 1.26 -15.81 18.66
C ASN A 375 -0.08 -15.22 18.17
N THR A 376 -1.06 -15.14 19.07
CA THR A 376 -2.41 -14.61 18.78
C THR A 376 -2.41 -13.17 18.31
N ASN A 377 -1.27 -12.48 18.36
CA ASN A 377 -1.06 -11.15 17.79
C ASN A 377 -0.83 -11.19 16.28
N GLN A 378 -0.31 -12.30 15.76
CA GLN A 378 0.04 -12.50 14.37
C GLN A 378 -1.03 -13.23 13.57
N ASP A 379 -1.95 -13.95 14.24
CA ASP A 379 -3.00 -14.74 13.58
C ASP A 379 -3.96 -13.92 12.70
N ALA A 380 -4.13 -12.63 12.97
CA ALA A 380 -4.84 -11.72 12.07
C ALA A 380 -4.14 -10.36 12.02
N ARG A 381 -3.81 -9.88 10.83
CA ARG A 381 -2.98 -8.68 10.64
C ARG A 381 -3.40 -7.94 9.40
N THR A 382 -3.37 -6.61 9.48
CA THR A 382 -3.68 -5.71 8.36
C THR A 382 -2.47 -4.84 8.11
N PHE A 383 -1.76 -5.17 7.04
CA PHE A 383 -0.66 -4.37 6.52
C PHE A 383 -1.19 -3.39 5.48
N GLN A 384 -0.43 -2.34 5.21
CA GLN A 384 -0.72 -1.47 4.09
C GLN A 384 0.55 -0.83 3.56
N ASP A 385 0.49 -0.42 2.29
CA ASP A 385 1.39 0.59 1.76
C ASP A 385 0.58 1.64 1.00
N ARG A 386 1.15 2.83 0.89
CA ARG A 386 0.56 3.97 0.21
C ARG A 386 1.55 4.55 -0.77
N SER A 387 1.08 4.98 -1.93
CA SER A 387 1.92 5.67 -2.90
C SER A 387 2.38 7.03 -2.35
N HIS A 388 3.41 7.58 -2.97
CA HIS A 388 3.57 9.04 -3.00
C HIS A 388 2.36 9.70 -3.67
N THR A 389 2.20 11.01 -3.46
CA THR A 389 1.08 11.73 -4.08
C THR A 389 1.24 11.82 -5.59
N PHE A 390 0.15 11.68 -6.33
CA PHE A 390 0.09 11.80 -7.78
C PHE A 390 -1.14 12.61 -8.22
N SER A 391 -1.14 13.09 -9.47
CA SER A 391 -2.29 13.78 -10.05
C SER A 391 -3.11 12.87 -10.96
N ILE A 392 -4.44 13.01 -10.94
CA ILE A 392 -5.35 12.51 -11.97
C ILE A 392 -5.77 13.70 -12.83
N ARG A 393 -5.43 13.70 -14.11
CA ARG A 393 -5.64 14.84 -15.01
C ARG A 393 -6.67 14.54 -16.09
N ARG A 394 -7.47 15.55 -16.43
CA ARG A 394 -8.35 15.46 -17.60
C ARG A 394 -7.52 15.27 -18.87
N ARG A 395 -8.03 14.45 -19.78
CA ARG A 395 -7.43 14.29 -21.10
C ARG A 395 -7.50 15.61 -21.89
N PRO A 396 -6.40 16.08 -22.51
CA PRO A 396 -6.49 17.13 -23.51
C PRO A 396 -7.32 16.66 -24.70
N SER A 397 -7.88 17.60 -25.48
CA SER A 397 -8.75 17.33 -26.63
C SER A 397 -8.16 16.30 -27.61
N ARG A 398 -6.85 16.39 -27.89
CA ARG A 398 -6.12 15.47 -28.77
C ARG A 398 -6.08 14.00 -28.29
N LEU A 399 -6.34 13.74 -27.01
CA LEU A 399 -6.30 12.40 -26.39
C LEU A 399 -7.69 11.85 -26.03
N LYS A 400 -8.77 12.54 -26.41
CA LYS A 400 -10.13 12.07 -26.16
C LYS A 400 -10.37 10.74 -26.90
N GLY A 401 -10.89 9.74 -26.18
CA GLY A 401 -11.21 8.42 -26.74
C GLY A 401 -10.01 7.54 -27.14
N LYS A 402 -8.77 7.95 -26.84
CA LYS A 402 -7.56 7.16 -27.15
C LYS A 402 -7.21 6.18 -26.03
N LEU A 403 -6.81 4.95 -26.33
CA LEU A 403 -6.28 4.06 -25.29
C LEU A 403 -4.85 4.49 -24.95
N ILE A 404 -4.54 4.65 -23.67
CA ILE A 404 -3.22 5.10 -23.18
C ILE A 404 -2.72 4.09 -22.16
N HIS A 405 -1.55 3.50 -22.43
CA HIS A 405 -0.85 2.57 -21.55
C HIS A 405 0.30 3.31 -20.85
N ASN A 406 0.27 3.38 -19.53
CA ASN A 406 1.32 4.03 -18.75
C ASN A 406 2.51 3.07 -18.57
N VAL A 407 3.72 3.55 -18.88
CA VAL A 407 4.98 2.84 -18.64
C VAL A 407 5.83 3.64 -17.68
N ASN A 408 6.01 3.09 -16.48
CA ASN A 408 6.71 3.72 -15.38
C ASN A 408 7.97 2.92 -14.99
N VAL A 409 8.54 3.29 -13.85
CA VAL A 409 9.70 2.63 -13.25
C VAL A 409 9.38 2.25 -11.81
N ARG A 410 9.71 1.01 -11.45
CA ARG A 410 9.72 0.52 -10.07
C ARG A 410 11.14 0.34 -9.56
N GLY A 411 11.29 0.06 -8.27
CA GLY A 411 12.56 -0.36 -7.67
C GLY A 411 13.39 0.77 -7.05
N LYS A 412 14.59 0.47 -6.55
CA LYS A 412 15.50 1.41 -5.87
C LYS A 412 16.94 1.21 -6.33
N ARG A 413 17.79 2.22 -6.11
CA ARG A 413 19.23 2.14 -6.36
C ARG A 413 19.86 1.16 -5.39
N GLY A 414 20.50 0.12 -5.91
CA GLY A 414 21.30 -0.84 -5.15
C GLY A 414 21.30 -2.21 -5.81
N ASN A 415 21.98 -3.17 -5.18
CA ASN A 415 21.78 -4.60 -5.46
C ASN A 415 20.65 -5.17 -4.58
N ILE A 416 20.20 -6.40 -4.83
CA ILE A 416 19.06 -7.01 -4.15
C ILE A 416 19.18 -6.95 -2.62
N VAL A 417 20.35 -7.23 -2.06
CA VAL A 417 20.57 -7.22 -0.60
C VAL A 417 20.45 -5.80 -0.03
N GLN A 418 20.89 -4.79 -0.78
CA GLN A 418 20.85 -3.39 -0.36
C GLN A 418 19.44 -2.79 -0.42
N VAL A 419 18.59 -3.27 -1.34
CA VAL A 419 17.26 -2.71 -1.58
C VAL A 419 16.12 -3.55 -1.00
N PHE A 420 16.38 -4.79 -0.59
CA PHE A 420 15.40 -5.67 0.06
C PHE A 420 14.78 -4.99 1.30
N PRO A 421 13.44 -5.07 1.49
CA PRO A 421 12.46 -5.90 0.78
C PRO A 421 11.89 -5.31 -0.52
N SER A 422 12.34 -4.13 -0.95
CA SER A 422 12.08 -3.64 -2.30
C SER A 422 12.94 -4.39 -3.34
N THR A 423 12.95 -3.91 -4.58
CA THR A 423 13.59 -4.55 -5.73
C THR A 423 14.53 -3.56 -6.42
N GLU A 424 15.45 -4.06 -7.23
CA GLU A 424 16.23 -3.21 -8.14
C GLU A 424 15.34 -2.53 -9.19
N TYR A 425 15.90 -1.53 -9.87
CA TYR A 425 15.17 -0.80 -10.90
C TYR A 425 14.73 -1.67 -12.06
N ASP A 426 13.48 -1.47 -12.46
CA ASP A 426 12.90 -2.11 -13.63
C ASP A 426 11.77 -1.26 -14.22
N PHE A 427 11.40 -1.52 -15.48
CA PHE A 427 10.20 -0.92 -16.06
C PHE A 427 8.95 -1.61 -15.51
N VAL A 428 7.84 -0.88 -15.45
CA VAL A 428 6.53 -1.42 -15.05
C VAL A 428 5.43 -0.79 -15.90
N PRO A 429 4.66 -1.58 -16.67
CA PRO A 429 4.88 -3.01 -16.93
C PRO A 429 6.21 -3.28 -17.64
N ASN A 430 6.79 -4.46 -17.38
CA ASN A 430 7.96 -4.95 -18.11
C ASN A 430 7.60 -5.36 -19.54
N ILE A 431 6.37 -5.85 -19.72
CA ILE A 431 5.81 -6.30 -20.98
C ILE A 431 4.48 -5.59 -21.17
N VAL A 432 4.33 -4.88 -22.28
CA VAL A 432 3.07 -4.22 -22.67
C VAL A 432 2.67 -4.75 -24.04
N THR A 433 1.41 -5.14 -24.21
CA THR A 433 0.83 -5.45 -25.53
C THR A 433 -0.12 -4.32 -25.88
N VAL A 434 0.06 -3.72 -27.06
CA VAL A 434 -0.72 -2.57 -27.54
C VAL A 434 -1.14 -2.80 -28.98
N ALA A 435 -2.29 -2.30 -29.38
CA ALA A 435 -2.67 -2.27 -30.79
C ALA A 435 -2.04 -1.07 -31.51
N GLU A 436 -1.75 -1.20 -32.81
CA GLU A 436 -1.33 -0.07 -33.62
C GLU A 436 -2.37 1.08 -33.57
N GLY A 437 -1.92 2.31 -33.30
CA GLY A 437 -2.79 3.47 -33.10
C GLY A 437 -3.18 3.78 -31.65
N GLU A 438 -2.88 2.88 -30.71
CA GLU A 438 -2.94 3.16 -29.27
C GLU A 438 -1.74 3.99 -28.80
N TYR A 439 -1.75 4.44 -27.55
CA TYR A 439 -0.74 5.34 -27.02
C TYR A 439 0.03 4.71 -25.88
N VAL A 440 1.33 5.01 -25.81
CA VAL A 440 2.18 4.72 -24.66
C VAL A 440 2.60 6.03 -24.00
N HIS A 441 2.56 6.08 -22.66
CA HIS A 441 2.99 7.22 -21.85
C HIS A 441 4.17 6.83 -20.97
N PHE A 442 5.38 7.13 -21.44
CA PHE A 442 6.60 6.98 -20.66
C PHE A 442 6.75 8.13 -19.67
N GLN A 443 6.81 7.81 -18.38
CA GLN A 443 6.97 8.76 -17.29
C GLN A 443 7.54 8.08 -16.05
N TRP A 444 8.45 8.72 -15.33
CA TRP A 444 8.97 8.21 -14.06
C TRP A 444 9.62 9.32 -13.23
N THR A 445 9.83 9.02 -11.95
CA THR A 445 10.77 9.71 -11.09
C THR A 445 11.96 8.82 -10.82
N GLY A 446 13.17 9.37 -10.80
CA GLY A 446 14.32 8.84 -10.06
C GLY A 446 14.44 9.53 -8.70
N SER A 447 15.57 9.38 -8.01
CA SER A 447 15.87 10.05 -6.74
C SER A 447 17.29 10.63 -6.75
N ASN A 448 17.55 11.59 -5.86
CA ASN A 448 18.88 12.16 -5.59
C ASN A 448 19.39 11.82 -4.18
N SER A 449 18.61 11.06 -3.43
CA SER A 449 18.76 10.87 -1.99
C SER A 449 18.93 9.41 -1.63
N ASN A 450 19.32 8.51 -2.55
CA ASN A 450 19.59 7.12 -2.16
C ASN A 450 20.85 7.03 -1.29
N PRO A 451 21.03 5.95 -0.50
CA PRO A 451 22.26 5.72 0.24
C PRO A 451 23.50 5.75 -0.66
N ASN A 452 24.52 6.51 -0.26
CA ASN A 452 25.75 6.71 -1.04
C ASN A 452 26.58 5.44 -1.24
N ASN A 453 26.36 4.40 -0.42
CA ASN A 453 27.01 3.10 -0.52
C ASN A 453 26.20 2.07 -1.31
N ASN A 454 25.03 2.43 -1.86
CA ASN A 454 24.26 1.55 -2.73
C ASN A 454 24.89 1.47 -4.12
N ALA A 455 25.01 0.26 -4.64
CA ALA A 455 25.53 -0.01 -5.98
C ALA A 455 24.71 0.74 -7.04
N GLY A 456 25.35 1.23 -8.12
CA GLY A 456 24.69 2.02 -9.16
C GLY A 456 25.66 2.82 -10.01
N GLU A 457 25.24 3.11 -11.24
CA GLU A 457 25.97 3.96 -12.17
C GLU A 457 25.58 5.43 -12.00
N GLY A 458 26.43 6.33 -12.47
CA GLY A 458 26.30 7.76 -12.26
C GLY A 458 26.65 8.20 -10.84
N ARG A 459 26.41 9.48 -10.58
CA ARG A 459 26.65 10.16 -9.32
C ARG A 459 26.04 9.39 -8.14
N ARG A 460 26.84 9.18 -7.09
CA ARG A 460 26.43 8.50 -5.85
C ARG A 460 25.16 9.14 -5.26
N GLY A 461 24.27 8.28 -4.75
CA GLY A 461 22.97 8.68 -4.20
C GLY A 461 21.91 9.03 -5.25
N SER A 462 22.29 9.32 -6.49
CA SER A 462 21.34 9.63 -7.57
C SER A 462 21.01 8.42 -8.44
N ASP A 463 19.83 8.44 -9.04
CA ASP A 463 19.42 7.51 -10.09
C ASP A 463 18.61 8.21 -11.17
N ARG A 464 18.79 7.74 -12.40
CA ARG A 464 18.05 8.18 -13.59
C ARG A 464 17.72 6.95 -14.42
N HIS A 465 16.66 7.05 -15.19
CA HIS A 465 16.22 6.01 -16.12
C HIS A 465 16.06 6.65 -17.50
N ASN A 466 16.33 5.88 -18.53
CA ASN A 466 16.20 6.27 -19.93
C ASN A 466 15.74 5.08 -20.75
N VAL A 467 15.35 5.32 -21.99
CA VAL A 467 14.87 4.27 -22.89
C VAL A 467 15.67 4.32 -24.18
N LEU A 468 16.36 3.21 -24.49
CA LEU A 468 16.99 2.98 -25.78
C LEU A 468 16.56 1.62 -26.35
N PRO A 469 16.31 1.53 -27.67
CA PRO A 469 16.04 0.25 -28.31
C PRO A 469 17.25 -0.68 -28.17
N LEU A 470 17.00 -1.92 -27.75
CA LEU A 470 18.02 -2.97 -27.63
C LEU A 470 18.40 -3.50 -29.02
N ALA A 471 19.69 -3.76 -29.23
CA ALA A 471 20.13 -4.47 -30.43
C ALA A 471 19.58 -5.90 -30.46
N ASP A 472 19.35 -6.40 -31.67
CA ASP A 472 18.65 -7.66 -31.88
C ASP A 472 19.31 -8.82 -31.12
N PRO A 473 18.51 -9.75 -30.59
CA PRO A 473 19.03 -10.89 -29.87
C PRO A 473 19.92 -11.75 -30.78
N VAL A 474 20.96 -12.34 -30.19
CA VAL A 474 21.88 -13.26 -30.92
C VAL A 474 21.31 -14.68 -30.97
N TYR A 475 20.44 -15.01 -30.02
CA TYR A 475 19.80 -16.30 -29.87
C TYR A 475 18.29 -16.13 -29.89
N SER A 476 17.54 -17.15 -30.30
CA SER A 476 16.09 -17.19 -30.11
C SER A 476 15.74 -17.00 -28.63
N GLU A 477 14.64 -16.30 -28.34
CA GLU A 477 14.15 -16.13 -26.96
C GLU A 477 14.01 -17.51 -26.32
N GLY A 478 14.75 -17.75 -25.23
CA GLY A 478 14.77 -19.04 -24.57
C GLY A 478 13.41 -19.33 -23.96
N VAL A 479 12.77 -20.43 -24.38
CA VAL A 479 11.72 -21.05 -23.60
C VAL A 479 12.43 -21.80 -22.47
N SER A 480 12.12 -21.53 -21.20
CA SER A 480 12.66 -22.18 -20.00
C SER A 480 13.05 -23.66 -20.18
N HIS A 481 14.25 -23.94 -20.71
CA HIS A 481 14.83 -25.27 -20.91
C HIS A 481 16.30 -25.22 -20.49
N ALA A 482 16.88 -26.38 -20.17
CA ALA A 482 18.32 -26.47 -19.95
C ALA A 482 19.07 -25.97 -21.20
N TYR A 483 20.10 -25.14 -21.00
CA TYR A 483 20.95 -24.57 -22.06
C TYR A 483 20.30 -23.53 -22.99
N THR A 484 19.09 -23.04 -22.71
CA THR A 484 18.57 -21.85 -23.40
C THR A 484 19.09 -20.57 -22.76
N TYR A 485 19.86 -19.78 -23.52
CA TYR A 485 20.33 -18.44 -23.14
C TYR A 485 19.45 -17.38 -23.81
N GLY A 486 18.39 -16.94 -23.13
CA GLY A 486 17.47 -15.92 -23.65
C GLY A 486 17.77 -14.54 -23.06
N HIS A 487 18.30 -13.62 -23.87
CA HIS A 487 18.30 -12.19 -23.57
C HIS A 487 17.40 -11.48 -24.57
N TRP A 488 16.60 -10.50 -24.13
CA TRP A 488 15.78 -9.64 -25.01
C TRP A 488 16.58 -8.83 -26.05
N GLY A 489 17.90 -8.86 -25.96
CA GLY A 489 18.80 -8.21 -26.90
C GLY A 489 20.23 -8.18 -26.37
N ARG A 490 21.14 -7.61 -27.17
CA ARG A 490 22.52 -7.36 -26.72
C ARG A 490 22.54 -6.17 -25.75
N ASN A 491 23.53 -6.12 -24.85
CA ASN A 491 23.72 -4.98 -23.95
C ASN A 491 24.21 -3.69 -24.66
N TYR A 492 24.37 -3.72 -25.98
CA TYR A 492 24.56 -2.53 -26.81
C TYR A 492 23.23 -2.09 -27.42
N PRO A 493 22.91 -0.79 -27.43
CA PRO A 493 21.68 -0.30 -28.05
C PRO A 493 21.75 -0.37 -29.58
N LYS A 494 20.59 -0.38 -30.25
CA LYS A 494 20.55 -0.18 -31.71
C LYS A 494 21.05 1.21 -32.07
N PHE A 495 21.67 1.33 -33.25
CA PHE A 495 22.03 2.62 -33.79
C PHE A 495 20.76 3.43 -34.11
N LEU A 496 20.51 4.50 -33.36
CA LEU A 496 19.25 5.26 -33.40
C LEU A 496 18.86 5.78 -34.78
N ARG A 497 19.83 6.06 -35.67
CA ARG A 497 19.54 6.49 -37.06
C ARG A 497 18.74 5.43 -37.85
N ASN A 498 18.97 4.16 -37.53
CA ASN A 498 18.44 3.02 -38.27
C ASN A 498 17.46 2.18 -37.44
N ALA A 499 17.07 2.67 -36.25
CA ALA A 499 16.26 1.92 -35.30
C ALA A 499 14.82 2.48 -35.26
N PRO A 500 13.88 1.92 -36.04
CA PRO A 500 12.48 2.22 -35.81
C PRO A 500 12.08 1.72 -34.41
N PHE A 501 11.46 2.58 -33.62
CA PHE A 501 10.98 2.23 -32.29
C PHE A 501 9.62 2.88 -32.06
N LEU A 502 8.56 2.04 -32.06
CA LEU A 502 7.15 2.43 -31.86
C LEU A 502 6.64 3.53 -32.81
N GLY A 503 7.33 3.80 -33.91
CA GLY A 503 7.03 4.91 -34.82
C GLY A 503 7.28 6.30 -34.23
N LEU A 504 8.07 6.39 -33.15
CA LEU A 504 8.42 7.66 -32.51
C LEU A 504 9.32 8.52 -33.40
N SER A 505 9.18 9.84 -33.26
CA SER A 505 10.03 10.79 -33.96
C SER A 505 11.47 10.72 -33.45
N ARG A 506 12.43 11.19 -34.26
CA ARG A 506 13.83 11.29 -33.83
C ARG A 506 13.99 12.14 -32.56
N ASP A 507 13.20 13.20 -32.41
CA ASP A 507 13.24 14.05 -31.22
C ASP A 507 12.69 13.35 -29.98
N ASP A 508 11.65 12.53 -30.11
CA ASP A 508 11.14 11.70 -29.03
C ASP A 508 12.18 10.65 -28.59
N LEU A 509 12.83 9.98 -29.56
CA LEU A 509 13.89 9.01 -29.29
C LEU A 509 15.09 9.65 -28.61
N ILE A 510 15.51 10.84 -29.05
CA ILE A 510 16.55 11.60 -28.37
C ILE A 510 16.08 11.95 -26.95
N SER A 511 14.87 12.47 -26.78
CA SER A 511 14.34 12.85 -25.46
C SER A 511 14.30 11.67 -24.48
N LEU A 512 13.92 10.47 -24.95
CA LEU A 512 13.95 9.23 -24.17
C LEU A 512 15.38 8.76 -23.83
N ALA A 513 16.33 8.94 -24.74
CA ALA A 513 17.70 8.48 -24.57
C ALA A 513 18.50 9.34 -23.58
N ILE A 514 18.33 10.66 -23.64
CA ILE A 514 19.17 11.64 -22.92
C ILE A 514 18.40 12.53 -21.94
N LEU A 515 17.09 12.31 -21.75
CA LEU A 515 16.23 13.00 -20.78
C LEU A 515 16.17 14.53 -20.97
N LYS A 516 15.66 14.99 -22.11
CA LYS A 516 15.45 16.43 -22.36
C LYS A 516 14.31 17.00 -21.49
N PRO A 517 14.40 18.28 -21.04
CA PRO A 517 15.53 19.20 -21.19
C PRO A 517 16.66 18.89 -20.18
N GLN A 518 17.88 19.31 -20.53
CA GLN A 518 19.09 19.07 -19.75
C GLN A 518 19.64 20.35 -19.16
N ASN A 519 20.50 20.21 -18.16
CA ASN A 519 21.32 21.34 -17.71
C ASN A 519 22.25 21.80 -18.84
N PHE A 520 22.33 23.11 -19.05
CA PHE A 520 23.23 23.71 -20.02
C PHE A 520 24.68 23.35 -19.69
N ARG A 521 25.38 22.69 -20.62
CA ARG A 521 26.76 22.18 -20.47
C ARG A 521 26.95 21.08 -19.42
N GLY A 522 25.89 20.37 -19.03
CA GLY A 522 25.99 19.24 -18.11
C GLY A 522 26.61 17.97 -18.73
N ASP A 523 27.17 17.10 -17.88
CA ASP A 523 27.64 15.77 -18.24
C ASP A 523 26.45 14.79 -18.34
N LEU A 524 26.38 14.13 -19.50
CA LEU A 524 25.31 13.23 -19.88
C LEU A 524 25.78 11.78 -20.03
N GLN A 525 27.07 11.49 -19.86
CA GLN A 525 27.61 10.14 -20.02
C GLN A 525 26.85 9.13 -19.16
N GLN A 526 26.49 9.54 -17.94
CA GLN A 526 25.67 8.76 -17.01
C GLN A 526 24.38 9.48 -16.62
N LEU A 527 23.97 10.51 -17.36
CA LEU A 527 22.78 11.34 -17.11
C LEU A 527 22.82 12.06 -15.75
N ASP A 528 23.99 12.41 -15.24
CA ASP A 528 24.11 12.95 -13.88
C ASP A 528 23.57 14.37 -13.73
N ASP A 529 23.59 15.14 -14.83
CA ASP A 529 23.10 16.52 -14.86
C ASP A 529 21.67 16.65 -15.42
N THR A 530 20.86 15.60 -15.33
CA THR A 530 19.42 15.64 -15.66
C THR A 530 18.57 15.67 -14.40
N GLY A 531 17.32 16.16 -14.50
CA GLY A 531 16.35 16.08 -13.41
C GLY A 531 15.90 14.63 -13.11
N PRO A 532 15.45 14.33 -11.87
CA PRO A 532 14.95 13.00 -11.52
C PRO A 532 13.60 12.68 -12.17
N TYR A 533 12.73 13.68 -12.36
CA TYR A 533 11.48 13.51 -13.08
C TYR A 533 11.71 13.56 -14.58
N PHE A 534 11.13 12.60 -15.31
CA PHE A 534 11.09 12.61 -16.76
C PHE A 534 9.70 12.27 -17.26
N GLU A 535 9.32 12.91 -18.35
CA GLU A 535 8.11 12.60 -19.08
C GLU A 535 8.25 12.90 -20.57
N LEU A 536 7.75 11.99 -21.41
CA LEU A 536 7.60 12.21 -22.85
C LEU A 536 6.20 12.73 -23.25
N GLY A 537 5.20 12.45 -22.41
CA GLY A 537 3.78 12.56 -22.71
C GLY A 537 3.30 11.42 -23.63
N PRO A 538 1.98 11.21 -23.77
CA PRO A 538 1.45 10.10 -24.57
C PRO A 538 1.84 10.24 -26.05
N ARG A 539 2.37 9.16 -26.63
CA ARG A 539 2.70 9.03 -28.05
C ARG A 539 1.98 7.85 -28.67
N VAL A 540 1.46 8.06 -29.88
CA VAL A 540 0.82 7.01 -30.67
C VAL A 540 1.87 5.98 -31.08
N VAL A 541 1.54 4.71 -30.98
CA VAL A 541 2.38 3.59 -31.38
C VAL A 541 2.07 3.21 -32.82
N LYS A 542 3.13 3.03 -33.62
CA LYS A 542 3.06 2.58 -35.02
C LYS A 542 4.12 1.53 -35.31
N GLY A 543 3.87 0.72 -36.33
CA GLY A 543 4.74 -0.37 -36.74
C GLY A 543 4.46 -1.61 -35.90
N LYS A 544 3.82 -2.60 -36.51
CA LYS A 544 3.62 -3.90 -35.88
C LYS A 544 4.95 -4.59 -35.63
N GLY A 545 5.05 -5.32 -34.52
CA GLY A 545 6.24 -6.05 -34.15
C GLY A 545 6.53 -6.03 -32.66
N THR A 546 7.66 -6.62 -32.29
CA THR A 546 8.14 -6.66 -30.89
C THR A 546 9.33 -5.73 -30.73
N TYR A 547 9.22 -4.79 -29.79
CA TYR A 547 10.24 -3.79 -29.49
C TYR A 547 10.82 -4.05 -28.11
N TYR A 548 12.11 -4.33 -28.06
CA TYR A 548 12.85 -4.47 -26.81
C TYR A 548 13.64 -3.20 -26.53
N TYR A 549 13.68 -2.78 -25.27
CA TYR A 549 14.38 -1.58 -24.84
C TYR A 549 15.03 -1.75 -23.47
N MET A 550 15.97 -0.87 -23.15
CA MET A 550 16.67 -0.86 -21.87
C MET A 550 16.93 0.55 -21.37
N SER A 551 17.23 0.66 -20.07
CA SER A 551 17.93 1.81 -19.52
C SER A 551 19.43 1.54 -19.50
N THR A 552 20.23 2.38 -20.17
CA THR A 552 21.69 2.23 -20.19
C THR A 552 22.32 2.47 -18.82
N ARG A 553 21.72 3.35 -18.00
CA ARG A 553 22.22 3.62 -16.64
C ARG A 553 21.95 2.48 -15.66
N ASN A 554 20.86 1.71 -15.85
CA ASN A 554 20.46 0.64 -14.92
C ASN A 554 20.51 -0.75 -15.58
N ASN A 555 21.47 -0.98 -16.47
CA ASN A 555 21.71 -2.26 -17.11
C ASN A 555 23.17 -2.70 -16.92
N ASN A 556 23.52 -3.05 -15.68
CA ASN A 556 24.85 -3.53 -15.30
C ASN A 556 24.77 -5.02 -14.90
N PHE A 557 25.63 -5.86 -15.49
CA PHE A 557 25.67 -7.32 -15.39
C PHE A 557 25.96 -7.86 -13.97
N THR A 558 26.03 -7.01 -12.95
CA THR A 558 26.21 -7.43 -11.55
C THR A 558 24.94 -8.04 -10.95
N ASN A 559 23.76 -7.76 -11.51
CA ASN A 559 22.40 -8.24 -11.14
C ASN A 559 21.28 -7.28 -11.60
N ARG A 560 21.55 -6.27 -12.44
CA ARG A 560 20.56 -5.25 -12.85
C ARG A 560 20.35 -5.27 -14.33
N SER A 561 19.10 -5.41 -14.74
CA SER A 561 18.71 -5.52 -16.14
C SER A 561 17.39 -4.81 -16.35
N GLN A 562 17.35 -3.49 -16.12
CA GLN A 562 16.17 -2.67 -16.39
C GLN A 562 15.89 -2.68 -17.90
N LYS A 563 14.98 -3.56 -18.30
CA LYS A 563 14.63 -3.84 -19.69
C LYS A 563 13.13 -3.95 -19.82
N GLY A 564 12.62 -3.63 -20.99
CA GLY A 564 11.19 -3.72 -21.29
C GLY A 564 10.94 -4.28 -22.68
N LYS A 565 9.72 -4.78 -22.88
CA LYS A 565 9.19 -5.33 -24.14
C LYS A 565 7.85 -4.67 -24.43
N ILE A 566 7.68 -4.15 -25.63
CA ILE A 566 6.37 -3.70 -26.15
C ILE A 566 6.05 -4.52 -27.38
N VAL A 567 4.91 -5.19 -27.38
CA VAL A 567 4.37 -5.96 -28.51
C VAL A 567 3.27 -5.13 -29.15
N VAL A 568 3.43 -4.80 -30.43
CA VAL A 568 2.47 -4.04 -31.22
C VAL A 568 1.76 -4.99 -32.18
N ILE A 569 0.45 -5.16 -32.00
CA ILE A 569 -0.39 -6.10 -32.76
C ILE A 569 -1.25 -5.45 -33.84
#